data_AF-A0A975BMT2-F1
#
_entry.id   AF-A0A975BMT2-F1
#
_cell.length_a   1.000
_cell.length_b   1.000
_cell.length_c   1.000
_cell.angle_alpha   90.00
_cell.angle_beta   90.00
_cell.angle_gamma   90.00
#
_symmetry.space_group_name_H-M   'P 1'
#
loop_
_entity.id
_entity.type
_entity.pdbx_description
1 polymer ?
#
loop_
_entity_poly.entity_id
_entity_poly.type
_entity_poly.pdbx_seq_one_letter_code
_entity_poly.pdbx_strand_id
1 'polypeptide(L)' 'MSEYSYHWQDDGELIMRWDNSPHWRNVRTFPYHKHEGDRVLPSARVRICDVIKVMEETLERQV' A
#
# COMPACT_ATOMS: atom_id res chain seq x y z
N MET A 1 13.99 0.12 12.60
CA MET A 1 12.63 -0.06 12.04
C MET A 1 12.75 -1.10 10.95
N SER A 2 11.86 -2.10 10.90
CA SER A 2 11.93 -3.14 9.87
C SER A 2 11.40 -2.62 8.54
N GLU A 3 12.11 -2.92 7.45
CA GLU A 3 11.64 -2.69 6.09
C GLU A 3 10.49 -3.65 5.76
N TYR A 4 9.52 -3.20 4.98
CA TYR A 4 8.40 -4.03 4.54
C TYR A 4 7.90 -3.61 3.16
N SER A 5 7.26 -4.56 2.49
CA SER A 5 6.47 -4.31 1.29
C SER A 5 5.31 -5.30 1.23
N TYR A 6 4.08 -4.80 1.19
CA TYR A 6 2.86 -5.58 1.02
C TYR A 6 2.30 -5.30 -0.37
N HIS A 7 2.10 -6.36 -1.15
CA HIS A 7 1.53 -6.28 -2.50
C HIS A 7 0.18 -6.98 -2.52
N TRP A 8 -0.83 -6.27 -3.02
CA TRP A 8 -2.11 -6.86 -3.41
C TRP A 8 -2.18 -6.86 -4.93
N GLN A 9 -2.30 -8.06 -5.51
CA GLN A 9 -2.30 -8.30 -6.95
C GLN A 9 -3.43 -9.25 -7.33
N ASP A 10 -3.89 -9.15 -8.57
CA ASP A 10 -4.81 -10.11 -9.20
C ASP A 10 -4.31 -10.40 -10.63
N ASP A 11 -4.26 -11.69 -11.00
CA ASP A 11 -3.70 -12.19 -12.26
C ASP A 11 -2.37 -11.54 -12.71
N GLY A 12 -1.49 -11.23 -11.75
CA GLY A 12 -0.20 -10.58 -11.99
C GLY A 12 -0.25 -9.05 -12.11
N GLU A 13 -1.43 -8.44 -12.17
CA GLU A 13 -1.61 -7.00 -12.14
C GLU A 13 -1.56 -6.45 -10.70
N LEU A 14 -0.81 -5.37 -10.50
CA LEU A 14 -0.71 -4.71 -9.20
C LEU A 14 -1.95 -3.85 -8.93
N ILE A 15 -2.77 -4.28 -7.96
CA ILE A 15 -3.91 -3.49 -7.48
C ILE A 15 -3.42 -2.39 -6.56
N MET A 16 -2.64 -2.75 -5.52
CA MET A 16 -2.09 -1.79 -4.56
C MET A 16 -0.83 -2.33 -3.90
N ARG A 17 0.12 -1.44 -3.60
CA ARG A 17 1.31 -1.76 -2.79
C ARG A 17 1.47 -0.79 -1.65
N TRP A 18 1.90 -1.28 -0.48
CA TRP A 18 2.36 -0.45 0.63
C TRP A 18 3.80 -0.80 0.97
N ASP A 19 4.67 0.19 1.08
CA ASP A 19 6.06 -0.04 1.48
C ASP A 19 6.65 1.17 2.20
N ASN A 20 7.85 0.98 2.76
CA ASN A 20 8.58 2.01 3.49
C ASN A 20 9.99 2.23 2.94
N SER A 21 10.26 1.87 1.69
CA SER A 21 11.55 2.15 1.08
C SER A 21 11.78 3.68 1.00
N PRO A 22 12.96 4.20 1.41
CA PRO A 22 13.20 5.63 1.59
C PRO A 22 13.46 6.40 0.28
N HIS A 23 12.69 6.10 -0.78
CA HIS A 23 12.85 6.68 -2.12
C HIS A 23 12.12 8.02 -2.27
N TRP A 24 10.91 8.16 -1.70
CA TRP A 24 10.00 9.28 -1.98
C TRP A 24 9.99 10.37 -0.92
N ARG A 25 11.09 11.13 -0.80
CA ARG A 25 11.31 12.14 0.25
C ARG A 25 10.26 13.26 0.33
N ASN A 26 9.56 13.53 -0.77
CA ASN A 26 8.54 14.59 -0.84
C ASN A 26 7.15 14.10 -0.43
N VAL A 27 6.97 12.80 -0.17
CA VAL A 27 5.70 12.27 0.34
C VAL A 27 5.54 12.69 1.80
N ARG A 28 4.38 13.26 2.14
CA ARG A 28 4.07 13.79 3.48
C ARG A 28 4.31 12.77 4.61
N THR A 29 4.16 11.49 4.33
CA THR A 29 4.29 10.37 5.28
C THR A 29 5.63 9.65 5.19
N PHE A 30 6.66 10.27 4.60
CA PHE A 30 7.99 9.65 4.41
C PHE A 30 8.50 8.90 5.66
N PRO A 31 9.00 7.66 5.51
CA PRO A 31 9.22 6.92 4.27
C PRO A 31 8.00 6.12 3.77
N TYR A 32 6.89 6.17 4.50
CA TYR A 32 5.70 5.38 4.21
C TYR A 32 4.92 5.94 3.04
N HIS A 33 4.56 5.07 2.12
CA HIS A 33 3.76 5.42 0.95
C HIS A 33 3.02 4.18 0.44
N LYS A 34 2.07 4.41 -0.45
CA LYS A 34 1.41 3.36 -1.21
C LYS A 34 1.47 3.65 -2.70
N HIS A 35 1.41 2.61 -3.51
CA HIS A 35 1.29 2.68 -4.96
C HIS A 35 -0.11 2.24 -5.36
N GLU A 36 -0.77 3.06 -6.18
CA GLU A 36 -2.06 2.77 -6.82
C GLU A 36 -1.86 2.95 -8.33
N GLY A 37 -1.64 1.85 -9.05
CA GLY A 37 -1.04 1.88 -10.39
C GLY A 37 0.31 2.61 -10.37
N ASP A 38 0.49 3.58 -11.27
CA ASP A 38 1.71 4.40 -11.37
C ASP A 38 1.79 5.54 -10.34
N ARG A 39 0.78 5.70 -9.48
CA ARG A 39 0.69 6.84 -8.55
C ARG A 39 1.30 6.47 -7.20
N VAL A 40 2.20 7.30 -6.72
CA VAL A 40 2.73 7.25 -5.36
C VAL A 40 1.94 8.19 -4.45
N LEU A 41 1.30 7.64 -3.43
CA LEU A 41 0.44 8.38 -2.52
C LEU A 41 0.92 8.28 -1.07
N PRO A 42 0.68 9.31 -0.25
CA PRO A 42 0.94 9.22 1.18
C PRO A 42 0.10 8.12 1.82
N SER A 43 0.73 7.38 2.72
CA SER A 43 0.09 6.36 3.55
C SER A 43 0.72 6.39 4.93
N ALA A 44 -0.08 6.25 5.98
CA ALA A 44 0.48 5.95 7.28
C ALA A 44 1.23 4.60 7.23
N ARG A 45 2.07 4.33 8.25
CA ARG A 45 2.64 3.01 8.43
C ARG A 45 1.51 1.99 8.57
N VAL A 46 1.53 0.96 7.74
CA VAL A 46 0.56 -0.14 7.81
C VAL A 46 1.20 -1.40 8.37
N ARG A 47 0.38 -2.25 8.99
CA ARG A 47 0.68 -3.64 9.30
C ARG A 47 -0.12 -4.54 8.37
N ILE A 48 0.22 -5.83 8.32
CA ILE A 48 -0.50 -6.80 7.49
C ILE A 48 -2.00 -6.87 7.80
N CYS A 49 -2.41 -6.75 9.06
CA CYS A 49 -3.84 -6.73 9.42
C CYS A 49 -4.58 -5.50 8.89
N ASP A 50 -3.90 -4.35 8.80
CA ASP A 50 -4.49 -3.14 8.23
C ASP A 50 -4.67 -3.30 6.71
N VAL A 51 -3.73 -3.99 6.03
CA VAL A 51 -3.83 -4.33 4.60
C VAL A 51 -5.00 -5.27 4.33
N ILE A 52 -5.13 -6.36 5.10
CA ILE A 52 -6.23 -7.33 4.95
C ILE A 52 -7.58 -6.63 5.10
N LYS A 53 -7.72 -5.77 6.11
CA LYS A 53 -8.96 -5.01 6.32
C LYS A 53 -9.32 -4.14 5.11
N VAL A 54 -8.33 -3.47 4.50
CA VAL A 54 -8.56 -2.68 3.27
C VAL A 54 -9.01 -3.57 2.11
N MET A 55 -8.46 -4.78 1.99
CA MET A 55 -8.88 -5.74 0.97
C MET A 55 -10.33 -6.17 1.18
N GLU A 56 -10.71 -6.57 2.40
CA GLU A 56 -12.08 -6.92 2.75
C GLU A 56 -13.06 -5.80 2.41
N GLU A 57 -12.79 -4.58 2.89
CA GLU A 57 -13.65 -3.40 2.63
C GLU A 57 -13.74 -3.06 1.14
N THR A 58 -12.69 -3.33 0.36
CA THR A 58 -12.68 -3.06 -1.08
C THR A 58 -13.48 -4.11 -1.84
N LEU A 59 -13.35 -5.39 -1.48
CA LEU A 59 -14.10 -6.50 -2.10
C LEU A 59 -15.59 -6.40 -1.79
N GLU A 60 -15.97 -6.02 -0.56
CA GLU A 60 -17.37 -5.80 -0.18
C GLU A 60 -18.05 -4.68 -1.00
N ARG A 61 -17.30 -3.67 -1.43
CA ARG A 61 -17.82 -2.56 -2.26
C ARG A 61 -18.00 -2.92 -3.74
N GLN A 62 -17.44 -4.05 -4.17
CA GLN A 62 -17.53 -4.53 -5.56
C GLN A 62 -18.69 -5.52 -5.77
N VAL A 63 -19.40 -5.88 -4.69
CA VAL A 63 -20.61 -6.71 -4.68
C VAL A 63 -21.85 -5.81 -4.60
#